data_AF-A0A0X3PDG2-F1
#
_entry.id   AF-A0A0X3PDG2-F1
#
_cell.length_a   1.000
_cell.length_b   1.000
_cell.length_c   1.000
_cell.angle_alpha   90.00
_cell.angle_beta   90.00
_cell.angle_gamma   90.00
#
_symmetry.space_group_name_H-M   'P 1'
#
loop_
_entity.id
_entity.type
_entity.pdbx_description
1 polymer ?
#
loop_
_entity_poly.entity_id
_entity_poly.type
_entity_poly.pdbx_seq_one_letter_code
_entity_poly.pdbx_strand_id
1 'polypeptide(L)'
;MASGDSKLIQEIDDLDTALKYKECYEKLNPPSGDYQDLSCELLWRFARACRWRILTEGVSDKKLKASLIKEGLAASKYAVEKYPKSANCNTWYGIFLDLEGQQEGTKKRIENAYKVKEYFQVRGEYTLICTESR
;
A
#
# COMPACT_ATOMS: atom_id res chain seq x y z
N MET A 1 12.32 1.22 20.65
CA MET A 1 12.14 2.52 19.96
C MET A 1 10.70 2.55 19.47
N ALA A 2 9.78 3.22 20.18
CA ALA A 2 8.34 3.06 19.92
C ALA A 2 7.46 4.28 20.27
N SER A 3 8.01 5.37 20.83
CA SER A 3 7.18 6.50 21.30
C SER A 3 6.89 7.55 20.23
N GLY A 4 7.72 7.64 19.16
CA GLY A 4 7.53 8.59 18.07
C GLY A 4 6.42 8.16 17.11
N ASP A 5 6.50 6.92 16.61
CA ASP A 5 5.56 6.37 15.63
C ASP A 5 4.12 6.35 16.14
N SER A 6 3.90 6.03 17.42
CA SER A 6 2.55 5.99 17.99
C SER A 6 1.87 7.37 17.98
N LYS A 7 2.63 8.45 18.22
CA LYS A 7 2.08 9.82 18.16
C LYS A 7 1.79 10.22 16.72
N LEU A 8 2.68 9.86 15.80
CA LEU A 8 2.48 10.13 14.37
C LEU A 8 1.27 9.36 13.83
N ILE A 9 1.09 8.09 14.22
CA ILE A 9 -0.07 7.29 13.83
C ILE A 9 -1.36 7.94 14.30
N GLN A 10 -1.41 8.39 15.57
CA GLN A 10 -2.59 9.06 16.10
C GLN A 10 -2.90 10.35 15.32
N GLU A 11 -1.89 11.16 15.04
CA GLU A 11 -2.06 12.39 14.26
C GLU A 11 -2.57 12.11 12.84
N ILE A 12 -2.08 11.04 12.20
CA ILE A 12 -2.57 10.62 10.87
C ILE A 12 -4.01 10.14 10.93
N ASP A 13 -4.38 9.36 11.95
CA ASP A 13 -5.75 8.86 12.11
C ASP A 13 -6.72 10.01 12.43
N ASP A 14 -6.28 11.04 13.18
CA ASP A 14 -7.04 12.26 13.43
C ASP A 14 -7.24 13.08 12.13
N LEU A 15 -6.19 13.21 11.31
CA LEU A 15 -6.27 13.88 10.01
C LEU A 15 -7.15 13.12 9.00
N ASP A 16 -7.11 11.78 9.02
CA ASP A 16 -7.97 10.93 8.20
C ASP A 16 -9.44 11.08 8.61
N THR A 17 -9.71 11.18 9.91
CA THR A 17 -11.04 11.49 10.46
C THR A 17 -11.52 12.88 10.04
N ALA A 18 -10.61 13.85 9.95
CA ALA A 18 -10.87 15.19 9.44
C ALA A 18 -10.94 15.28 7.90
N LEU A 19 -10.83 14.16 7.17
CA LEU A 19 -10.83 14.08 5.71
C LEU A 19 -9.70 14.88 5.04
N LYS A 20 -8.61 15.16 5.76
CA LYS A 20 -7.45 15.96 5.32
C LYS A 20 -6.40 15.08 4.64
N TYR A 21 -6.79 14.36 3.61
CA TYR A 21 -5.96 13.34 2.95
C TYR A 21 -4.66 13.88 2.34
N LYS A 22 -4.66 15.15 1.90
CA LYS A 22 -3.46 15.81 1.37
C LYS A 22 -2.40 16.00 2.45
N GLU A 23 -2.81 16.45 3.63
CA GLU A 23 -1.93 16.63 4.79
C GLU A 23 -1.40 15.28 5.29
N CYS A 24 -2.24 14.23 5.30
CA CYS A 24 -1.80 12.86 5.60
C CYS A 24 -0.70 12.40 4.64
N TYR A 25 -0.91 12.62 3.34
CA TYR A 25 0.06 12.27 2.32
C TYR A 25 1.36 13.05 2.48
N GLU A 26 1.31 14.37 2.68
CA GLU A 26 2.53 15.19 2.83
C GLU A 26 3.34 14.83 4.09
N LYS A 27 2.67 14.49 5.20
CA LYS A 27 3.33 14.03 6.42
C LYS A 27 3.98 12.65 6.29
N LEU A 28 3.35 11.76 5.52
CA LEU A 28 3.81 10.38 5.35
C LEU A 28 4.76 10.22 4.15
N ASN A 29 4.82 11.19 3.24
CA ASN A 29 5.70 11.15 2.09
C ASN A 29 7.14 11.48 2.54
N PRO A 30 8.05 10.50 2.58
CA PRO A 30 9.44 10.80 2.94
C PRO A 30 10.04 11.68 1.84
N PRO A 31 10.59 12.88 2.16
CA PRO A 31 11.21 13.74 1.16
C PRO A 31 12.43 13.10 0.47
N SER A 32 12.94 12.00 1.02
CA SER A 32 14.07 11.23 0.50
C SER A 32 13.67 10.08 -0.43
N GLY A 33 12.37 9.73 -0.51
CA GLY A 33 11.90 8.57 -1.29
C GLY A 33 12.21 7.21 -0.64
N ASP A 34 12.83 7.20 0.54
CA ASP A 34 13.15 6.00 1.28
C ASP A 34 12.00 5.60 2.22
N TYR A 35 11.32 4.51 1.87
CA TYR A 35 10.29 3.89 2.71
C TYR A 35 10.87 3.07 3.87
N GLN A 36 12.20 3.07 4.04
CA GLN A 36 12.91 2.17 4.94
C GLN A 36 12.66 2.46 6.41
N ASP A 37 12.50 3.73 6.77
CA ASP A 37 12.23 4.16 8.14
C ASP A 37 10.75 4.06 8.53
N LEU A 38 9.85 3.79 7.57
CA LEU A 38 8.43 3.66 7.88
C LEU A 38 8.10 2.28 8.47
N SER A 39 7.42 2.32 9.60
CA SER A 39 6.77 1.17 10.22
C SER A 39 5.65 0.62 9.32
N CYS A 40 5.36 -0.67 9.46
CA CYS A 40 4.26 -1.36 8.78
C CYS A 40 2.96 -0.54 8.83
N GLU A 41 2.63 -0.01 10.01
CA GLU A 41 1.45 0.82 10.29
C GLU A 41 1.37 2.11 9.48
N LEU A 42 2.52 2.73 9.20
CA LEU A 42 2.58 3.98 8.45
C LEU A 42 2.53 3.73 6.93
N LEU A 43 3.15 2.63 6.46
CA LEU A 43 3.18 2.28 5.04
C LEU A 43 1.79 2.04 4.47
N TRP A 44 0.95 1.26 5.17
CA TRP A 44 -0.39 0.99 4.69
C TRP A 44 -1.32 2.21 4.81
N ARG A 45 -1.09 3.09 5.81
CA ARG A 45 -1.78 4.38 5.92
C ARG A 45 -1.39 5.34 4.80
N PHE A 46 -0.13 5.34 4.38
CA PHE A 46 0.32 6.13 3.23
C PHE A 46 -0.36 5.66 1.94
N ALA A 47 -0.42 4.33 1.72
CA ALA A 47 -1.16 3.74 0.61
C ALA A 47 -2.65 4.14 0.65
N ARG A 48 -3.28 4.12 1.83
CA ARG A 48 -4.66 4.60 2.03
C ARG A 48 -4.82 6.08 1.67
N ALA A 49 -3.92 6.95 2.13
CA ALA A 49 -3.95 8.37 1.80
C ALA A 49 -3.81 8.62 0.28
N CYS A 50 -2.91 7.89 -0.40
CA CYS A 50 -2.79 7.92 -1.86
C CYS A 50 -4.11 7.51 -2.53
N ARG A 51 -4.76 6.45 -2.02
CA ARG A 51 -6.04 5.98 -2.55
C ARG A 51 -7.13 7.04 -2.43
N TRP A 52 -7.23 7.71 -1.29
CA TRP A 52 -8.20 8.79 -1.09
C TRP A 52 -7.95 9.96 -2.03
N ARG A 53 -6.69 10.39 -2.19
CA ARG A 53 -6.32 11.43 -3.16
C ARG A 53 -6.65 11.04 -4.61
N ILE A 54 -6.51 9.77 -4.97
CA ILE A 54 -6.94 9.27 -6.29
C ILE A 54 -8.46 9.42 -6.47
N LEU A 55 -9.25 9.17 -5.43
CA LEU A 55 -10.70 9.26 -5.47
C LEU A 55 -11.21 10.72 -5.46
N THR A 56 -10.50 11.63 -4.82
CA THR A 56 -10.89 13.05 -4.73
C THR A 56 -10.29 13.89 -5.86
N GLU A 57 -8.96 13.87 -6.03
CA GLU A 57 -8.22 14.70 -6.99
C GLU A 57 -8.02 13.99 -8.34
N GLY A 58 -7.86 12.67 -8.30
CA GLY A 58 -7.57 11.87 -9.49
C GLY A 58 -8.74 11.71 -10.48
N VAL A 59 -9.94 12.13 -10.11
CA VAL A 59 -11.10 12.23 -11.02
C VAL A 59 -10.91 13.38 -12.01
N SER A 60 -10.34 14.49 -11.53
CA SER A 60 -10.12 15.71 -12.30
C SER A 60 -8.81 15.67 -13.09
N ASP A 61 -7.75 15.11 -12.49
CA ASP A 61 -6.41 15.06 -13.10
C ASP A 61 -5.91 13.62 -13.28
N LYS A 62 -5.95 13.15 -14.53
CA LYS A 62 -5.50 11.79 -14.92
C LYS A 62 -4.00 11.60 -14.76
N LYS A 63 -3.18 12.65 -14.89
CA LYS A 63 -1.73 12.55 -14.71
C LYS A 63 -1.39 12.42 -13.22
N LEU A 64 -2.03 13.22 -12.37
CA LEU A 64 -1.90 13.12 -10.92
C LEU A 64 -2.36 11.75 -10.41
N LYS A 65 -3.49 11.24 -10.93
CA LYS A 65 -3.93 9.87 -10.66
C LYS A 65 -2.86 8.82 -10.99
N ALA A 66 -2.19 8.96 -12.15
CA ALA A 66 -1.12 8.06 -12.56
C ALA A 66 0.06 8.04 -11.58
N SER A 67 0.52 9.23 -11.19
CA SER A 67 1.62 9.37 -10.24
C SER A 67 1.27 8.77 -8.88
N LEU A 68 0.08 9.08 -8.35
CA LEU A 68 -0.39 8.55 -7.07
C LEU A 68 -0.56 7.03 -7.08
N ILE A 69 -1.01 6.44 -8.20
CA ILE A 69 -1.10 4.98 -8.34
C ILE A 69 0.30 4.36 -8.28
N LYS A 70 1.27 4.93 -8.99
CA LYS A 70 2.67 4.45 -8.99
C LYS A 70 3.30 4.56 -7.60
N GLU A 71 3.10 5.68 -6.91
CA GLU A 71 3.65 5.90 -5.57
C GLU A 71 3.02 4.97 -4.53
N GLY A 72 1.69 4.86 -4.52
CA GLY A 72 0.99 3.94 -3.61
C GLY A 72 1.33 2.48 -3.86
N LEU A 73 1.56 2.11 -5.13
CA LEU A 73 2.03 0.77 -5.51
C LEU A 73 3.46 0.53 -5.03
N ALA A 74 4.38 1.49 -5.20
CA ALA A 74 5.76 1.36 -4.73
C ALA A 74 5.83 1.20 -3.21
N ALA A 75 5.10 2.03 -2.46
CA ALA A 75 5.03 1.94 -1.02
C ALA A 75 4.40 0.62 -0.54
N SER A 76 3.31 0.19 -1.17
CA SER A 76 2.64 -1.07 -0.82
C SER A 76 3.49 -2.29 -1.16
N LYS A 77 4.21 -2.27 -2.29
CA LYS A 77 5.16 -3.31 -2.67
C LYS A 77 6.28 -3.44 -1.64
N TYR A 78 6.87 -2.31 -1.27
CA TYR A 78 7.90 -2.28 -0.23
C TYR A 78 7.37 -2.82 1.11
N ALA A 79 6.14 -2.44 1.48
CA ALA A 79 5.50 -2.89 2.70
C ALA A 79 5.28 -4.41 2.72
N VAL A 80 4.84 -5.00 1.60
CA VAL A 80 4.69 -6.46 1.54
C VAL A 80 6.04 -7.16 1.55
N GLU A 81 7.07 -6.65 0.86
CA GLU A 81 8.41 -7.24 0.85
C GLU A 81 9.04 -7.24 2.26
N LYS A 82 8.90 -6.14 3.00
CA LYS A 82 9.45 -6.00 4.36
C LYS A 82 8.60 -6.67 5.43
N TYR A 83 7.27 -6.61 5.33
CA TYR A 83 6.32 -7.12 6.33
C TYR A 83 5.35 -8.14 5.73
N PRO A 84 5.83 -9.35 5.37
CA PRO A 84 5.03 -10.36 4.68
C PRO A 84 3.76 -10.78 5.42
N LYS A 85 3.82 -10.78 6.76
CA LYS A 85 2.76 -11.26 7.65
C LYS A 85 1.67 -10.22 7.92
N SER A 86 1.80 -9.00 7.41
CA SER A 86 0.82 -7.94 7.63
C SER A 86 -0.35 -8.06 6.66
N ALA A 87 -1.52 -8.41 7.19
CA ALA A 87 -2.76 -8.48 6.40
C ALA A 87 -3.12 -7.14 5.76
N ASN A 88 -2.90 -6.03 6.46
CA ASN A 88 -3.18 -4.68 5.96
C ASN A 88 -2.31 -4.36 4.73
N CYS A 89 -1.00 -4.56 4.81
CA CYS A 89 -0.09 -4.28 3.70
C CYS A 89 -0.42 -5.12 2.46
N ASN A 90 -0.74 -6.41 2.65
CA ASN A 90 -1.15 -7.30 1.56
C ASN A 90 -2.46 -6.81 0.89
N THR A 91 -3.42 -6.35 1.70
CA THR A 91 -4.70 -5.84 1.20
C THR A 91 -4.51 -4.60 0.34
N TRP A 92 -3.74 -3.62 0.83
CA TRP A 92 -3.46 -2.38 0.09
C TRP A 92 -2.64 -2.63 -1.17
N TYR A 93 -1.67 -3.55 -1.14
CA TYR A 93 -0.94 -3.96 -2.34
C TYR A 93 -1.84 -4.54 -3.43
N GLY A 94 -2.79 -5.41 -3.06
CA GLY A 94 -3.80 -5.94 -3.99
C GLY A 94 -4.66 -4.84 -4.61
N ILE A 95 -5.11 -3.86 -3.81
CA ILE A 95 -5.89 -2.72 -4.30
C ILE A 95 -5.09 -1.92 -5.33
N PHE A 96 -3.83 -1.60 -5.07
CA PHE A 96 -3.01 -0.81 -5.99
C PHE A 96 -2.65 -1.58 -7.28
N LEU A 97 -2.52 -2.90 -7.22
CA LEU A 97 -2.31 -3.71 -8.42
C LEU A 97 -3.53 -3.74 -9.35
N ASP A 98 -4.74 -3.78 -8.79
CA ASP A 98 -5.96 -3.64 -9.59
C ASP A 98 -6.05 -2.23 -10.22
N LEU A 99 -5.68 -1.19 -9.47
CA LEU A 99 -5.66 0.18 -10.00
C LEU A 99 -4.64 0.40 -11.11
N GLU A 100 -3.44 -0.15 -10.98
CA GLU A 100 -2.44 -0.11 -12.06
C GLU A 100 -2.94 -0.89 -13.29
N GLY A 101 -3.57 -2.05 -13.08
CA GLY A 101 -4.17 -2.85 -14.15
C GLY A 101 -5.32 -2.14 -14.87
N GLN A 102 -6.15 -1.38 -14.15
CA GLN A 102 -7.18 -0.52 -14.73
C GLN A 102 -6.57 0.63 -15.56
N GLN A 103 -5.39 1.12 -15.18
CA GLN A 103 -4.74 2.25 -15.83
C GLN A 103 -3.93 1.88 -17.08
N GLU A 104 -3.09 0.84 -17.01
CA GLU A 104 -2.20 0.45 -18.13
C GLU A 104 -2.85 -0.57 -19.09
N GLY A 105 -4.05 -1.06 -18.76
CA GLY A 105 -4.86 -1.91 -19.62
C GLY A 105 -4.67 -3.41 -19.40
N THR A 106 -5.37 -4.21 -20.19
CA THR A 106 -5.59 -5.65 -19.97
C THR A 106 -4.30 -6.47 -19.86
N LYS A 107 -3.24 -6.11 -20.61
CA LYS A 107 -1.96 -6.84 -20.57
C LYS A 107 -1.31 -6.76 -19.19
N LYS A 108 -1.19 -5.55 -18.63
CA LYS A 108 -0.55 -5.37 -17.33
C LYS A 108 -1.43 -5.88 -16.19
N ARG A 109 -2.76 -5.86 -16.37
CA ARG A 109 -3.69 -6.51 -15.44
C ARG A 109 -3.44 -8.02 -15.34
N ILE A 110 -3.17 -8.69 -16.46
CA ILE A 110 -2.84 -10.12 -16.48
C ILE A 110 -1.49 -10.37 -15.79
N GLU A 111 -0.45 -9.61 -16.12
CA GLU A 111 0.87 -9.74 -15.45
C GLU A 111 0.77 -9.50 -13.94
N ASN A 112 0.00 -8.50 -13.53
CA ASN A 112 -0.22 -8.19 -12.12
C ASN A 112 -1.02 -9.30 -11.44
N ALA A 113 -2.03 -9.88 -12.09
CA ALA A 113 -2.77 -11.02 -11.55
C ALA A 113 -1.86 -12.24 -11.31
N TYR A 114 -0.89 -12.50 -12.19
CA TYR A 114 0.12 -13.54 -11.98
C TYR A 114 1.02 -13.23 -10.78
N LYS A 115 1.50 -11.98 -10.64
CA LYS A 115 2.27 -11.55 -9.46
C LYS A 115 1.48 -11.75 -8.17
N VAL A 116 0.23 -11.27 -8.13
CA VAL A 116 -0.67 -11.46 -6.98
C VAL A 116 -0.78 -12.94 -6.65
N LYS A 117 -1.09 -13.78 -7.65
CA LYS A 117 -1.23 -15.23 -7.47
C LYS A 117 0.04 -15.86 -6.90
N GLU A 118 1.21 -15.53 -7.43
CA GLU A 118 2.49 -16.02 -6.92
C GLU A 118 2.74 -15.55 -5.48
N TYR A 119 2.50 -14.28 -5.17
CA TYR A 119 2.61 -13.75 -3.81
C TYR A 119 1.67 -14.47 -2.83
N PHE A 120 0.42 -14.73 -3.20
CA PHE A 120 -0.54 -15.44 -2.35
C PHE A 120 -0.30 -16.95 -2.28
N GLN A 121 0.24 -17.58 -3.33
CA GLN A 121 0.60 -19.00 -3.32
C GLN A 121 1.85 -19.25 -2.48
N VAL A 122 2.94 -18.52 -2.72
CA VAL A 122 4.20 -18.67 -1.95
C VAL A 122 4.00 -18.32 -0.47
N ARG A 123 3.10 -17.37 -0.16
CA ARG A 123 2.78 -16.99 1.24
C ARG A 123 1.69 -17.85 1.88
N GLY A 124 0.76 -18.37 1.09
CA GLY A 124 -0.25 -19.31 1.54
C GLY A 124 0.31 -20.72 1.77
N GLU A 125 1.39 -21.08 1.08
CA GLU A 125 2.02 -22.41 1.21
C GLU A 125 2.70 -22.64 2.56
N TYR A 126 2.95 -21.62 3.39
CA TYR A 126 3.37 -21.85 4.79
C TYR A 126 2.22 -22.25 5.73
N THR A 127 1.00 -22.47 5.22
CA THR A 127 -0.13 -23.05 5.99
C THR A 127 -0.47 -24.48 5.56
N LEU A 128 0.21 -25.07 4.57
CA LEU A 128 -0.08 -26.43 4.08
C LEU A 128 1.18 -27.31 3.91
N ILE A 129 2.25 -27.02 4.64
CA ILE A 129 3.35 -27.98 4.84
C ILE A 129 3.43 -28.27 6.34
N CYS A 130 3.09 -29.50 6.75
CA CYS A 130 3.32 -30.12 8.07
C CYS A 130 2.20 -30.07 9.15
N THR A 131 0.91 -30.20 8.81
CA THR A 131 -0.05 -30.92 9.71
C THR A 131 -0.47 -32.27 9.17
N GLU A 132 0.17 -32.76 8.11
CA GLU A 132 0.27 -34.19 7.80
C GLU A 132 1.72 -34.63 8.01
N SER A 133 2.12 -34.72 9.28
CA SER A 133 3.28 -35.50 9.70
C SER A 133 2.82 -36.43 10.81
N ARG A 134 2.48 -37.66 10.39
CA ARG A 134 2.21 -38.87 11.16
C ARG A 134 0.91 -38.95 11.97
#